data_AF-A0A1Y4S4U7-F1
#
_entry.id   AF-A0A1Y4S4U7-F1
#
_cell.length_a   1.000
_cell.length_b   1.000
_cell.length_c   1.000
_cell.angle_alpha   90.00
_cell.angle_beta   90.00
_cell.angle_gamma   90.00
#
_symmetry.space_group_name_H-M   'P 1'
#
loop_
_entity.id
_entity.type
_entity.pdbx_description
1 polymer ?
#
loop_
_entity_poly.entity_id
_entity_poly.type
_entity_poly.pdbx_seq_one_letter_code
_entity_poly.pdbx_strand_id
1 'polypeptide(L)'
;MDILANGGYVEIDGQSIYEDRMDYKLCVKTVQMLEDLRCDYMLETADAIYIDPSYHELYDFFSQAGMKEMFQLDFDKDEVLKRTIKIEANVLNKDKAKIENYIQDKFGSVIHHDEHGSENAFEFFSPTISKAVGIQKVLDYYHVSRQQTYAFGDGLNDMEMIEYCEVGVAMGNAVEALKQKADLVCCAIENQGLERILKILFPDEV
;
A
#
# COMPACT_ATOMS: atom_id res chain seq x y z
N MET A 1 -5.07 11.12 11.28
CA MET A 1 -3.75 11.17 10.62
C MET A 1 -3.58 9.83 9.99
N ASP A 2 -3.29 9.84 8.71
CA ASP A 2 -3.36 8.65 7.89
C ASP A 2 -2.17 8.64 6.94
N ILE A 3 -1.51 7.49 6.85
CA ILE A 3 -0.45 7.21 5.88
C ILE A 3 -1.03 6.17 4.93
N LEU A 4 -1.36 6.59 3.72
CA LEU A 4 -2.06 5.79 2.71
C LEU A 4 -1.15 5.49 1.52
N ALA A 5 -1.61 4.60 0.63
CA ALA A 5 -0.93 4.23 -0.61
C ALA A 5 0.58 3.93 -0.42
N ASN A 6 0.92 3.07 0.55
CA ASN A 6 2.29 2.70 0.90
C ASN A 6 3.21 3.90 1.21
N GLY A 7 2.68 4.96 1.83
CA GLY A 7 3.41 6.18 2.16
C GLY A 7 3.44 7.24 1.05
N GLY A 8 2.76 6.99 -0.06
CA GLY A 8 2.59 7.96 -1.16
C GLY A 8 1.64 9.10 -0.82
N TYR A 9 0.82 8.97 0.22
CA TYR A 9 -0.06 10.03 0.68
C TYR A 9 -0.06 10.10 2.21
N VAL A 10 0.04 11.32 2.75
CA VAL A 10 -0.06 11.56 4.18
C VAL A 10 -1.02 12.71 4.46
N GLU A 11 -1.96 12.45 5.36
CA GLU A 11 -2.99 13.39 5.78
C GLU A 11 -2.98 13.58 7.29
N ILE A 12 -3.18 14.83 7.72
CA ILE A 12 -3.38 15.21 9.13
C ILE A 12 -4.62 16.09 9.20
N ASP A 13 -5.57 15.73 10.07
CA ASP A 13 -6.82 16.48 10.31
C ASP A 13 -7.62 16.82 9.03
N GLY A 14 -7.67 15.91 8.05
CA GLY A 14 -8.38 16.13 6.78
C GLY A 14 -7.56 16.90 5.73
N GLN A 15 -6.31 17.28 6.04
CA GLN A 15 -5.45 18.04 5.14
C GLN A 15 -4.24 17.23 4.68
N SER A 16 -4.07 17.11 3.37
CA SER A 16 -2.86 16.53 2.78
C SER A 16 -1.64 17.37 3.16
N ILE A 17 -0.64 16.70 3.74
CA ILE A 17 0.68 17.28 4.02
C ILE A 17 1.77 16.71 3.10
N TYR A 18 1.49 15.59 2.43
CA TYR A 18 2.39 14.95 1.48
C TYR A 18 1.61 14.14 0.46
N GLU A 19 2.03 14.23 -0.79
CA GLU A 19 1.50 13.46 -1.91
C GLU A 19 2.66 13.21 -2.89
N ASP A 20 3.01 11.95 -3.13
CA ASP A 20 3.96 11.54 -4.17
C ASP A 20 3.19 10.95 -5.35
N ARG A 21 3.19 11.68 -6.46
CA ARG A 21 2.56 11.24 -7.69
C ARG A 21 3.54 10.43 -8.52
N MET A 22 3.04 9.36 -9.11
CA MET A 22 3.81 8.57 -10.06
C MET A 22 4.17 9.41 -11.30
N ASP A 23 5.31 9.11 -11.92
CA ASP A 23 5.69 9.76 -13.17
C ASP A 23 4.63 9.51 -14.25
N TYR A 24 4.02 10.59 -14.75
CA TYR A 24 2.92 10.51 -15.70
C TYR A 24 3.27 9.69 -16.96
N LYS A 25 4.49 9.82 -17.49
CA LYS A 25 4.90 9.05 -18.68
C LYS A 25 5.03 7.56 -18.37
N LEU A 26 5.45 7.21 -17.16
CA LEU A 26 5.47 5.85 -16.68
C LEU A 26 4.05 5.31 -16.53
N CYS A 27 3.13 6.05 -15.89
CA CYS A 27 1.72 5.67 -15.78
C CYS A 27 1.07 5.40 -17.14
N VAL A 28 1.24 6.31 -18.11
CA VAL A 28 0.71 6.12 -19.48
C VAL A 28 1.24 4.83 -20.10
N LYS A 29 2.55 4.56 -19.98
CA LYS A 29 3.16 3.33 -20.52
C LYS A 29 2.66 2.08 -19.81
N THR A 30 2.49 2.13 -18.49
CA THR A 30 2.02 1.01 -17.69
C THR A 30 0.56 0.69 -18.03
N VAL A 31 -0.31 1.69 -18.08
CA VAL A 31 -1.72 1.49 -18.46
C VAL A 31 -1.84 0.96 -19.89
N GLN A 32 -1.09 1.50 -20.86
CA GLN A 32 -1.10 0.98 -22.22
C GLN A 32 -0.69 -0.51 -22.26
N MET A 33 0.33 -0.89 -21.48
CA MET A 33 0.76 -2.28 -21.38
C MET A 33 -0.35 -3.18 -20.78
N LEU A 34 -1.02 -2.73 -19.71
CA LEU A 34 -2.10 -3.48 -19.07
C LEU A 34 -3.28 -3.66 -20.04
N GLU A 35 -3.63 -2.62 -20.80
CA GLU A 35 -4.68 -2.68 -21.84
C GLU A 35 -4.31 -3.65 -22.97
N ASP A 36 -3.07 -3.61 -23.47
CA ASP A 36 -2.58 -4.52 -24.51
C ASP A 36 -2.61 -5.99 -24.06
N LEU A 37 -2.37 -6.23 -22.76
CA LEU A 37 -2.40 -7.54 -22.12
C LEU A 37 -3.79 -7.96 -21.64
N ARG A 38 -4.80 -7.08 -21.78
CA ARG A 38 -6.18 -7.27 -21.31
C ARG A 38 -6.26 -7.55 -19.81
N CYS A 39 -5.49 -6.81 -19.03
CA CYS A 39 -5.58 -6.80 -17.58
C CYS A 39 -6.59 -5.75 -17.12
N ASP A 40 -7.39 -6.12 -16.13
CA ASP A 40 -8.24 -5.19 -15.38
C ASP A 40 -7.34 -4.31 -14.51
N TYR A 41 -7.64 -3.02 -14.40
CA TYR A 41 -6.88 -2.11 -13.54
C TYR A 41 -7.73 -0.98 -12.97
N MET A 42 -7.25 -0.37 -11.89
CA MET A 42 -7.77 0.88 -11.36
C MET A 42 -6.62 1.86 -11.10
N LEU A 43 -6.96 3.14 -11.09
CA LEU A 43 -6.05 4.22 -10.74
C LEU A 43 -6.51 4.83 -9.43
N GLU A 44 -5.61 5.01 -8.48
CA GLU A 44 -5.88 5.71 -7.23
C GLU A 44 -5.17 7.07 -7.25
N THR A 45 -5.88 8.08 -6.79
CA THR A 45 -5.35 9.41 -6.46
C THR A 45 -5.65 9.71 -4.99
N ALA A 46 -5.17 10.82 -4.46
CA ALA A 46 -5.38 11.20 -3.06
C ALA A 46 -6.84 11.16 -2.58
N ASP A 47 -7.82 11.39 -3.46
CA ASP A 47 -9.22 11.60 -3.09
C ASP A 47 -10.21 10.59 -3.71
N ALA A 48 -9.76 9.71 -4.61
CA ALA A 48 -10.66 8.84 -5.37
C ALA A 48 -9.95 7.64 -6.01
N ILE A 49 -10.75 6.59 -6.25
CA ILE A 49 -10.39 5.41 -7.05
C ILE A 49 -11.14 5.50 -8.38
N TYR A 50 -10.44 5.35 -9.50
CA TYR A 50 -10.97 5.43 -10.85
C TYR A 50 -10.90 4.04 -11.49
N ILE A 51 -12.05 3.49 -11.84
CA ILE A 51 -12.18 2.12 -12.33
C ILE A 51 -13.28 2.01 -13.38
N ASP A 52 -13.04 1.21 -14.42
CA ASP A 52 -14.08 0.86 -15.39
C ASP A 52 -14.98 -0.26 -14.82
N PRO A 53 -16.31 -0.10 -14.78
CA PRO A 53 -17.22 -1.13 -14.28
C PRO A 53 -17.18 -2.46 -15.02
N SER A 54 -16.63 -2.50 -16.24
CA SER A 54 -16.42 -3.75 -16.99
C SER A 54 -15.27 -4.61 -16.45
N TYR A 55 -14.40 -4.04 -15.61
CA TYR A 55 -13.33 -4.75 -14.89
C TYR A 55 -13.91 -5.50 -13.69
N HIS A 56 -14.82 -6.44 -13.97
CA HIS A 56 -15.68 -7.09 -12.98
C HIS A 56 -14.92 -7.67 -11.79
N GLU A 57 -13.72 -8.23 -11.99
CA GLU A 57 -12.99 -8.85 -10.88
C GLU A 57 -12.52 -7.82 -9.85
N LEU A 58 -11.88 -6.73 -10.30
CA LEU A 58 -11.47 -5.65 -9.40
C LEU A 58 -12.69 -4.88 -8.87
N TYR A 59 -13.62 -4.53 -9.75
CA TYR A 59 -14.78 -3.73 -9.38
C TYR A 59 -15.66 -4.43 -8.35
N ASP A 60 -15.96 -5.72 -8.55
CA ASP A 60 -16.80 -6.48 -7.63
C ASP A 60 -16.07 -6.77 -6.31
N PHE A 61 -14.77 -7.09 -6.37
CA PHE A 61 -13.95 -7.32 -5.17
C PHE A 61 -13.95 -6.09 -4.25
N PHE A 62 -13.55 -4.93 -4.79
CA PHE A 62 -13.47 -3.71 -4.00
C PHE A 62 -14.84 -3.13 -3.63
N SER A 63 -15.87 -3.38 -4.45
CA SER A 63 -17.26 -3.08 -4.05
C SER A 63 -17.70 -3.90 -2.84
N GLN A 64 -17.39 -5.20 -2.80
CA GLN A 64 -17.70 -6.08 -1.67
C GLN A 64 -16.89 -5.75 -0.42
N ALA A 65 -15.67 -5.23 -0.60
CA ALA A 65 -14.84 -4.66 0.47
C ALA A 65 -15.36 -3.31 1.00
N GLY A 66 -16.45 -2.78 0.46
CA GLY A 66 -17.08 -1.54 0.93
C GLY A 66 -16.50 -0.25 0.35
N MET A 67 -15.63 -0.33 -0.68
CA MET A 67 -14.98 0.85 -1.27
C MET A 67 -15.79 1.52 -2.39
N LYS A 68 -17.00 1.05 -2.65
CA LYS A 68 -17.84 1.49 -3.78
C LYS A 68 -18.12 3.01 -3.78
N GLU A 69 -18.20 3.63 -2.61
CA GLU A 69 -18.44 5.08 -2.49
C GLU A 69 -17.24 5.93 -2.93
N MET A 70 -16.04 5.36 -2.99
CA MET A 70 -14.81 6.03 -3.44
C MET A 70 -14.62 5.97 -4.95
N PHE A 71 -15.47 5.23 -5.67
CA PHE A 71 -15.31 5.00 -7.10
C PHE A 71 -15.79 6.18 -7.94
N GLN A 72 -14.94 6.57 -8.89
CA GLN A 72 -15.26 7.46 -10.00
C GLN A 72 -15.28 6.63 -11.28
N LEU A 73 -16.45 6.55 -11.92
CA LEU A 73 -16.69 5.67 -13.07
C LEU A 73 -16.70 6.42 -14.41
N ASP A 74 -16.89 7.74 -14.37
CA ASP A 74 -16.83 8.64 -15.52
C ASP A 74 -15.71 9.65 -15.27
N PHE A 75 -14.60 9.50 -15.98
CA PHE A 75 -13.39 10.29 -15.75
C PHE A 75 -12.56 10.42 -17.02
N ASP A 76 -11.83 11.54 -17.12
CA ASP A 76 -10.79 11.71 -18.12
C ASP A 76 -9.53 10.98 -17.66
N LYS A 77 -9.24 9.86 -18.34
CA LYS A 77 -8.07 9.02 -18.04
C LYS A 77 -6.76 9.80 -18.08
N ASP A 78 -6.59 10.75 -19.00
CA ASP A 78 -5.35 11.52 -19.11
C ASP A 78 -5.13 12.44 -17.90
N GLU A 79 -6.19 13.08 -17.43
CA GLU A 79 -6.15 13.93 -16.23
C GLU A 79 -5.97 13.13 -14.94
N VAL A 80 -6.52 11.91 -14.88
CA VAL A 80 -6.31 11.00 -13.74
C VAL A 80 -4.87 10.51 -13.71
N LEU A 81 -4.30 10.11 -14.84
CA LEU A 81 -2.91 9.63 -14.92
C LEU A 81 -1.87 10.67 -14.45
N LYS A 82 -2.18 11.97 -14.55
CA LYS A 82 -1.32 13.06 -14.04
C LYS A 82 -1.31 13.17 -12.52
N ARG A 83 -2.28 12.55 -11.84
CA ARG A 83 -2.51 12.62 -10.40
C ARG A 83 -2.38 11.26 -9.71
N THR A 84 -2.15 10.19 -10.46
CA THR A 84 -2.09 8.83 -9.93
C THR A 84 -0.96 8.67 -8.91
N ILE A 85 -1.30 8.11 -7.75
CA ILE A 85 -0.36 7.75 -6.67
C ILE A 85 -0.16 6.23 -6.58
N LYS A 86 -1.17 5.45 -6.98
CA LYS A 86 -1.13 3.99 -7.03
C LYS A 86 -1.90 3.50 -8.26
N ILE A 87 -1.37 2.48 -8.92
CA ILE A 87 -2.13 1.66 -9.86
C ILE A 87 -2.34 0.31 -9.19
N GLU A 88 -3.50 -0.29 -9.38
CA GLU A 88 -3.73 -1.68 -9.00
C GLU A 88 -4.29 -2.44 -10.18
N ALA A 89 -3.70 -3.59 -10.50
CA ALA A 89 -4.11 -4.40 -11.65
C ALA A 89 -4.33 -5.85 -11.25
N ASN A 90 -5.35 -6.45 -11.85
CA ASN A 90 -5.59 -7.88 -11.76
C ASN A 90 -5.01 -8.58 -13.00
N VAL A 91 -4.04 -9.45 -12.77
CA VAL A 91 -3.18 -10.05 -13.80
C VAL A 91 -3.42 -11.56 -13.86
N LEU A 92 -4.52 -11.95 -14.50
CA LEU A 92 -4.99 -13.35 -14.58
C LEU A 92 -4.35 -14.21 -15.67
N ASN A 93 -3.22 -13.77 -16.24
CA ASN A 93 -2.79 -14.28 -17.54
C ASN A 93 -1.42 -14.96 -17.51
N LYS A 94 -1.11 -15.69 -18.58
CA LYS A 94 0.21 -16.25 -18.92
C LYS A 94 1.36 -15.23 -18.84
N ASP A 95 1.02 -13.95 -18.79
CA ASP A 95 1.94 -12.81 -18.79
C ASP A 95 2.28 -12.29 -17.37
N LYS A 96 1.84 -12.98 -16.30
CA LYS A 96 2.17 -12.63 -14.89
C LYS A 96 3.66 -12.35 -14.69
N ALA A 97 4.53 -13.25 -15.13
CA ALA A 97 5.98 -13.08 -15.04
C ALA A 97 6.51 -11.87 -15.84
N LYS A 98 5.88 -11.50 -16.96
CA LYS A 98 6.28 -10.33 -17.75
C LYS A 98 5.96 -9.04 -16.98
N ILE A 99 4.79 -8.98 -16.36
CA ILE A 99 4.35 -7.83 -15.58
C ILE A 99 5.19 -7.74 -14.29
N GLU A 100 5.42 -8.84 -13.59
CA GLU A 100 6.34 -8.91 -12.42
C GLU A 100 7.72 -8.33 -12.74
N ASN A 101 8.35 -8.79 -13.83
CA ASN A 101 9.66 -8.29 -14.24
C ASN A 101 9.64 -6.80 -14.58
N TYR A 102 8.57 -6.33 -15.25
CA TYR A 102 8.40 -4.91 -15.56
C TYR A 102 8.26 -4.08 -14.28
N ILE A 103 7.48 -4.56 -13.30
CA ILE A 103 7.28 -3.87 -12.02
C ILE A 103 8.58 -3.81 -11.23
N GLN A 104 9.29 -4.92 -11.12
CA GLN A 104 10.55 -4.96 -10.42
C GLN A 104 11.57 -3.98 -11.03
N ASP A 105 11.62 -3.85 -12.36
CA ASP A 105 12.52 -2.93 -13.06
C ASP A 105 12.09 -1.45 -12.95
N LYS A 106 10.78 -1.15 -12.90
CA LYS A 106 10.28 0.24 -12.98
C LYS A 106 9.79 0.84 -11.66
N PHE A 107 9.25 0.02 -10.78
CA PHE A 107 8.60 0.42 -9.53
C PHE A 107 9.26 -0.19 -8.29
N GLY A 108 10.17 -1.17 -8.46
CA GLY A 108 11.01 -1.70 -7.39
C GLY A 108 10.38 -2.79 -6.53
N SER A 109 9.08 -2.73 -6.25
CA SER A 109 8.38 -3.72 -5.43
C SER A 109 7.09 -4.22 -6.07
N VAL A 110 6.86 -5.53 -5.98
CA VAL A 110 5.57 -6.17 -6.26
C VAL A 110 4.95 -6.57 -4.93
N ILE A 111 3.72 -6.12 -4.66
CA ILE A 111 2.92 -6.64 -3.54
C ILE A 111 1.98 -7.71 -4.11
N HIS A 112 2.11 -8.92 -3.60
CA HIS A 112 1.21 -10.03 -3.88
C HIS A 112 0.22 -10.17 -2.71
N HIS A 113 -1.06 -10.19 -3.02
CA HIS A 113 -2.11 -10.48 -2.04
C HIS A 113 -2.42 -11.98 -2.05
N ASP A 114 -1.59 -12.77 -1.37
CA ASP A 114 -1.64 -14.23 -1.50
C ASP A 114 -2.77 -14.93 -0.72
N GLU A 115 -3.57 -14.23 0.10
CA GLU A 115 -4.53 -14.92 1.00
C GLU A 115 -5.95 -14.34 1.08
N HIS A 116 -6.29 -13.27 0.35
CA HIS A 116 -7.57 -12.56 0.52
C HIS A 116 -8.49 -12.53 -0.72
N GLY A 117 -8.28 -13.41 -1.71
CA GLY A 117 -9.13 -13.52 -2.90
C GLY A 117 -8.63 -12.73 -4.12
N SER A 118 -7.38 -12.28 -4.08
CA SER A 118 -6.74 -11.49 -5.13
C SER A 118 -5.33 -12.00 -5.46
N GLU A 119 -5.20 -13.32 -5.70
CA GLU A 119 -3.92 -14.02 -6.04
C GLU A 119 -3.17 -13.42 -7.25
N ASN A 120 -3.85 -12.54 -7.97
CA ASN A 120 -3.40 -11.89 -9.19
C ASN A 120 -3.44 -10.36 -9.10
N ALA A 121 -3.69 -9.78 -7.92
CA ALA A 121 -3.59 -8.34 -7.74
C ALA A 121 -2.13 -7.91 -7.61
N PHE A 122 -1.79 -6.89 -8.39
CA PHE A 122 -0.50 -6.23 -8.41
C PHE A 122 -0.70 -4.77 -8.06
N GLU A 123 -0.02 -4.31 -7.02
CA GLU A 123 0.02 -2.90 -6.67
C GLU A 123 1.31 -2.26 -7.22
N PHE A 124 1.14 -1.11 -7.85
CA PHE A 124 2.21 -0.34 -8.47
C PHE A 124 2.29 1.00 -7.75
N PHE A 125 3.47 1.31 -7.22
CA PHE A 125 3.76 2.53 -6.48
C PHE A 125 4.93 3.26 -7.09
N SER A 126 5.08 4.54 -6.77
CA SER A 126 6.32 5.25 -7.06
C SER A 126 7.52 4.54 -6.39
N PRO A 127 8.66 4.34 -7.08
CA PRO A 127 9.82 3.68 -6.47
C PRO A 127 10.48 4.52 -5.36
N THR A 128 10.03 5.76 -5.16
CA THR A 128 10.54 6.67 -4.13
C THR A 128 9.71 6.66 -2.85
N ILE A 129 8.67 5.83 -2.74
CA ILE A 129 7.81 5.77 -1.56
C ILE A 129 7.89 4.46 -0.81
N SER A 130 7.67 4.57 0.49
CA SER A 130 7.40 3.46 1.39
C SER A 130 6.68 3.96 2.62
N LYS A 131 6.09 3.06 3.42
CA LYS A 131 5.49 3.42 4.71
C LYS A 131 6.47 4.18 5.62
N ALA A 132 7.77 3.85 5.56
CA ALA A 132 8.82 4.58 6.29
C ALA A 132 8.93 6.05 5.85
N VAL A 133 8.86 6.33 4.54
CA VAL A 133 8.82 7.71 4.03
C VAL A 133 7.61 8.45 4.58
N GLY A 134 6.42 7.82 4.56
CA GLY A 134 5.21 8.40 5.14
C GLY A 134 5.36 8.73 6.63
N ILE A 135 5.94 7.82 7.41
CA ILE A 135 6.23 8.03 8.85
C ILE A 135 7.19 9.19 9.04
N GLN A 136 8.24 9.28 8.22
CA GLN A 136 9.16 10.42 8.28
C GLN A 136 8.43 11.76 8.09
N LYS A 137 7.49 11.86 7.13
CA LYS A 137 6.70 13.08 6.92
C LYS A 137 5.85 13.44 8.14
N VAL A 138 5.25 12.44 8.78
CA VAL A 138 4.51 12.63 10.03
C VAL A 138 5.42 13.16 11.15
N LEU A 139 6.57 12.54 11.34
CA LEU A 139 7.52 12.94 12.38
C LEU A 139 8.03 14.35 12.17
N ASP A 140 8.38 14.70 10.92
CA ASP A 140 8.81 16.04 10.55
C ASP A 140 7.73 17.09 10.85
N TYR A 141 6.46 16.78 10.56
CA TYR A 141 5.32 17.67 10.81
C TYR A 141 5.10 17.94 12.30
N TYR A 142 5.13 16.91 13.15
CA TYR A 142 4.95 17.06 14.60
C TYR A 142 6.23 17.46 15.34
N HIS A 143 7.37 17.52 14.64
CA HIS A 143 8.70 17.70 15.24
C HIS A 143 9.00 16.64 16.33
N VAL A 144 8.61 15.40 16.06
CA VAL A 144 8.78 14.26 16.97
C VAL A 144 9.98 13.43 16.53
N SER A 145 10.72 12.89 17.50
CA SER A 145 11.89 12.09 17.22
C SER A 145 11.51 10.67 16.80
N ARG A 146 12.28 10.08 15.85
CA ARG A 146 12.15 8.66 15.47
C ARG A 146 12.20 7.72 16.68
N GLN A 147 12.96 8.07 17.72
CA GLN A 147 13.09 7.34 18.98
C GLN A 147 11.76 7.16 19.74
N GLN A 148 10.70 7.89 19.35
CA GLN A 148 9.38 7.81 19.96
C GLN A 148 8.40 7.01 19.09
N THR A 149 8.90 6.14 18.21
CA THR A 149 8.06 5.39 17.27
C THR A 149 8.07 3.89 17.53
N TYR A 150 6.88 3.32 17.41
CA TYR A 150 6.65 1.88 17.40
C TYR A 150 5.91 1.56 16.11
N ALA A 151 6.41 0.58 15.36
CA ALA A 151 5.74 0.06 14.17
C ALA A 151 5.27 -1.37 14.41
N PHE A 152 4.08 -1.68 13.89
CA PHE A 152 3.51 -3.03 13.88
C PHE A 152 3.20 -3.40 12.44
N GLY A 153 3.61 -4.59 12.01
CA GLY A 153 3.44 -5.03 10.63
C GLY A 153 3.43 -6.53 10.49
N ASP A 154 3.03 -6.99 9.31
CA ASP A 154 2.90 -8.41 8.99
C ASP A 154 3.32 -8.77 7.55
N GLY A 155 3.28 -7.81 6.62
CA GLY A 155 3.59 -8.01 5.22
C GLY A 155 5.01 -7.58 4.80
N LEU A 156 5.39 -7.92 3.57
CA LEU A 156 6.65 -7.48 2.97
C LEU A 156 6.71 -5.95 2.77
N ASN A 157 5.56 -5.30 2.58
CA ASN A 157 5.46 -3.84 2.48
C ASN A 157 5.67 -3.11 3.83
N ASP A 158 5.73 -3.83 4.95
CA ASP A 158 6.05 -3.27 6.26
C ASP A 158 7.54 -3.27 6.57
N MET A 159 8.38 -3.96 5.77
CA MET A 159 9.80 -4.16 6.04
C MET A 159 10.53 -2.84 6.33
N GLU A 160 10.40 -1.85 5.44
CA GLU A 160 11.07 -0.57 5.62
C GLU A 160 10.57 0.19 6.86
N MET A 161 9.27 0.12 7.15
CA MET A 161 8.70 0.77 8.34
C MET A 161 9.19 0.11 9.63
N ILE A 162 9.25 -1.22 9.66
CA ILE A 162 9.73 -2.01 10.80
C ILE A 162 11.20 -1.73 11.08
N GLU A 163 12.04 -1.62 10.04
CA GLU A 163 13.46 -1.25 10.19
C GLU A 163 13.66 0.24 10.49
N TYR A 164 12.75 1.10 10.05
CA TYR A 164 12.85 2.56 10.23
C TYR A 164 12.43 3.04 11.61
N CYS A 165 11.38 2.49 12.21
CA CYS A 165 10.94 2.92 13.54
C CYS A 165 11.96 2.57 14.63
N GLU A 166 11.81 3.15 15.83
CA GLU A 166 12.70 2.82 16.96
C GLU A 166 12.49 1.40 17.45
N VAL A 167 11.22 0.96 17.50
CA VAL A 167 10.85 -0.41 17.82
C VAL A 167 9.94 -0.94 16.71
N GLY A 168 10.43 -1.94 15.98
CA GLY A 168 9.66 -2.69 15.00
C GLY A 168 9.10 -3.98 15.60
N VAL A 169 7.79 -4.21 15.44
CA VAL A 169 7.09 -5.40 15.95
C VAL A 169 6.44 -6.16 14.79
N ALA A 170 6.82 -7.41 14.58
CA ALA A 170 6.14 -8.30 13.65
C ALA A 170 4.98 -9.02 14.35
N MET A 171 3.81 -9.08 13.70
CA MET A 171 2.67 -9.87 14.18
C MET A 171 2.95 -11.38 14.09
N GLY A 172 2.23 -12.20 14.86
CA GLY A 172 2.45 -13.65 14.84
C GLY A 172 2.15 -14.31 13.48
N ASN A 173 1.22 -13.73 12.73
CA ASN A 173 0.88 -14.11 11.35
C ASN A 173 1.80 -13.47 10.29
N ALA A 174 2.80 -12.68 10.69
CA ALA A 174 3.70 -12.02 9.76
C ALA A 174 4.52 -13.01 8.93
N VAL A 175 4.92 -12.57 7.73
CA VAL A 175 5.88 -13.31 6.90
C VAL A 175 7.22 -13.48 7.63
N GLU A 176 7.87 -14.62 7.43
CA GLU A 176 9.11 -14.96 8.15
C GLU A 176 10.24 -13.94 7.90
N ALA A 177 10.29 -13.35 6.70
CA ALA A 177 11.25 -12.30 6.38
C ALA A 177 11.09 -11.07 7.28
N LEU A 178 9.85 -10.68 7.62
CA LEU A 178 9.57 -9.54 8.48
C LEU A 178 9.91 -9.85 9.94
N LYS A 179 9.54 -11.05 10.42
CA LYS A 179 9.89 -11.51 11.78
C LYS A 179 11.39 -11.52 12.04
N GLN A 180 12.20 -11.82 11.03
CA GLN A 180 13.66 -11.82 11.14
C GLN A 180 14.26 -10.41 11.24
N LYS A 181 13.53 -9.37 10.83
CA LYS A 181 13.98 -7.97 10.88
C LYS A 181 13.41 -7.19 12.06
N ALA A 182 12.27 -7.63 12.61
CA ALA A 182 11.64 -6.96 13.75
C ALA A 182 12.43 -7.17 15.06
N ASP A 183 12.37 -6.16 15.94
CA ASP A 183 12.93 -6.24 17.29
C ASP A 183 12.14 -7.20 18.18
N LEU A 184 10.82 -7.26 17.94
CA LEU A 184 9.88 -8.08 18.69
C LEU A 184 8.95 -8.84 17.73
N VAL A 185 8.53 -10.03 18.16
CA VAL A 185 7.45 -10.78 17.50
C VAL A 185 6.35 -11.02 18.52
N CYS A 186 5.13 -10.56 18.23
CA CYS A 186 3.99 -10.77 19.12
C CYS A 186 3.11 -11.97 18.69
N CYS A 187 2.05 -12.25 19.45
CA CYS A 187 1.10 -13.29 19.05
C CYS A 187 0.35 -12.91 17.76
N ALA A 188 -0.29 -13.88 17.14
CA ALA A 188 -1.14 -13.65 15.97
C ALA A 188 -2.45 -12.91 16.34
N ILE A 189 -3.15 -12.42 15.32
CA ILE A 189 -4.38 -11.64 15.46
C ILE A 189 -5.43 -12.41 16.25
N GLU A 190 -5.62 -13.71 15.98
CA GLU A 190 -6.62 -14.57 16.66
C GLU A 190 -6.38 -14.69 18.16
N ASN A 191 -5.16 -14.38 18.61
CA ASN A 191 -4.74 -14.45 20.01
C ASN A 191 -4.60 -13.07 20.67
N GLN A 192 -5.22 -12.03 20.10
CA GLN A 192 -5.15 -10.66 20.60
C GLN A 192 -3.70 -10.15 20.69
N GLY A 193 -2.87 -10.51 19.71
CA GLY A 193 -1.44 -10.20 19.73
C GLY A 193 -1.12 -8.73 19.94
N LEU A 194 -1.83 -7.86 19.22
CA LEU A 194 -1.66 -6.41 19.30
C LEU A 194 -2.01 -5.87 20.70
N GLU A 195 -3.15 -6.25 21.26
CA GLU A 195 -3.57 -5.83 22.60
C GLU A 195 -2.53 -6.24 23.66
N ARG A 196 -2.06 -7.49 23.59
CA ARG A 196 -1.10 -8.03 24.56
C ARG A 196 0.23 -7.32 24.53
N ILE A 197 0.77 -7.06 23.33
CA ILE A 197 2.06 -6.38 23.20
C ILE A 197 1.96 -4.92 23.62
N LEU A 198 0.84 -4.25 23.33
CA LEU A 198 0.61 -2.88 23.80
C LEU A 198 0.59 -2.79 25.33
N LYS A 199 -0.05 -3.74 26.04
CA LYS A 199 -0.01 -3.79 27.51
C LYS A 199 1.39 -4.03 28.09
N ILE A 200 2.28 -4.69 27.34
CA ILE A 200 3.67 -4.90 27.76
C ILE A 200 4.51 -3.64 27.55
N LEU A 201 4.33 -2.98 26.40
CA LEU A 201 5.09 -1.78 26.03
C LEU A 201 4.62 -0.53 26.79
N PHE A 202 3.32 -0.44 27.07
CA PHE A 202 2.66 0.71 27.66
C PHE A 202 1.74 0.30 28.82
N PRO A 203 2.28 -0.28 29.91
CA PRO A 203 1.48 -0.84 31.00
C PRO A 203 0.61 0.18 31.75
N ASP A 204 0.94 1.47 31.65
CA ASP A 204 0.22 2.56 32.32
C ASP A 204 -0.82 3.25 31.42
N GLU A 205 -0.92 2.88 30.13
CA GLU A 205 -1.79 3.55 29.14
C GLU A 205 -2.89 2.64 28.58
N VAL A 206 -2.84 1.32 28.81
CA VAL A 206 -3.69 0.29 28.15
C VAL A 206 -4.38 -0.64 29.14
#